data_AF-A0A7S0G0Z0-F1
#
_entry.id   AF-A0A7S0G0Z0-F1
#
_cell.length_a   1.000
_cell.length_b   1.000
_cell.length_c   1.000
_cell.angle_alpha   90.00
_cell.angle_beta   90.00
_cell.angle_gamma   90.00
#
_symmetry.space_group_name_H-M   'P 1'
#
loop_
_entity.id
_entity.type
_entity.pdbx_description
1 polymer ?
#
loop_
_entity_poly.entity_id
_entity_poly.type
_entity_poly.pdbx_seq_one_letter_code
_entity_poly.pdbx_strand_id
1 'polypeptide(L)'
;MDDESEQKHFLRVLKSFRAYETYSLNLLEQKKKYLHEVPKEDQELVKKLAARLNRSEGAIRTNAQFIGKVLQPKILFSNAGEIGPNSNGADVGGSNGLSLSDVDRVRTVLKQIAREWSEAGNLERHQSFQPLIDVIQEHFGKTPVSDLKNIRIFVPGAGLARLPWELAMLGYTVQGNDFSYYHLLVANYILNFTHGDAPADLNAANGSSPKSVVYPYVHQTNNVVREENQFLAVGVPDVNPRQLPTTGAEFSMIGGEFVDACPPWELVEILENV
;
A
#
# COMPACT_ATOMS: atom_id res chain seq x y z
N MET A 1 -11.99 -20.94 -2.83
CA MET A 1 -10.64 -21.36 -2.37
C MET A 1 -10.83 -22.26 -1.15
N ASP A 2 -10.04 -23.31 -0.93
CA ASP A 2 -10.10 -24.04 0.35
C ASP A 2 -9.29 -23.29 1.43
N ASP A 3 -9.67 -23.41 2.71
CA ASP A 3 -9.07 -22.63 3.80
C ASP A 3 -7.55 -22.87 3.94
N GLU A 4 -7.07 -24.08 3.58
CA GLU A 4 -5.66 -24.45 3.65
C GLU A 4 -4.82 -23.75 2.57
N SER A 5 -5.32 -23.67 1.33
CA SER A 5 -4.68 -22.97 0.23
C SER A 5 -4.65 -21.46 0.45
N GLU A 6 -5.69 -20.90 1.06
CA GLU A 6 -5.74 -19.50 1.47
C GLU A 6 -4.69 -19.19 2.54
N GLN A 7 -4.62 -20.01 3.60
CA GLN A 7 -3.61 -19.86 4.65
C GLN A 7 -2.19 -19.95 4.08
N LYS A 8 -1.94 -20.89 3.18
CA LYS A 8 -0.65 -21.03 2.50
C LYS A 8 -0.31 -19.80 1.65
N HIS A 9 -1.28 -19.24 0.94
CA HIS A 9 -1.10 -18.02 0.17
C HIS A 9 -0.77 -16.83 1.07
N PHE A 10 -1.51 -16.64 2.16
CA PHE A 10 -1.26 -15.60 3.15
C PHE A 10 0.17 -15.68 3.72
N LEU A 11 0.60 -16.87 4.14
CA LEU A 11 1.97 -17.09 4.64
C LEU A 11 3.03 -16.77 3.58
N ARG A 12 2.78 -17.08 2.30
CA ARG A 12 3.66 -16.71 1.19
C ARG A 12 3.76 -15.19 1.05
N VAL A 13 2.66 -14.46 1.16
CA VAL A 13 2.66 -12.99 1.13
C VAL A 13 3.48 -12.41 2.27
N LEU A 14 3.27 -12.87 3.51
CA LEU A 14 4.06 -12.44 4.68
C LEU A 14 5.55 -12.69 4.47
N LYS A 15 5.91 -13.87 3.96
CA LYS A 15 7.29 -14.23 3.64
C LYS A 15 7.90 -13.29 2.60
N SER A 16 7.11 -12.89 1.60
CA SER A 16 7.54 -11.98 0.53
C SER A 16 7.88 -10.59 1.06
N PHE A 17 7.02 -10.03 1.93
CA PHE A 17 7.32 -8.77 2.61
C PHE A 17 8.57 -8.87 3.50
N ARG A 18 8.72 -9.94 4.30
CA ARG A 18 9.90 -10.15 5.15
C ARG A 18 11.19 -10.29 4.35
N ALA A 19 11.13 -10.89 3.17
CA ALA A 19 12.29 -11.09 2.31
C ALA A 19 12.74 -9.81 1.58
N TYR A 20 11.91 -8.75 1.57
CA TYR A 20 12.17 -7.54 0.78
C TYR A 20 13.57 -6.95 1.00
N GLU A 21 13.98 -6.75 2.27
CA GLU A 21 15.25 -6.11 2.60
C GLU A 21 16.42 -6.98 2.12
N THR A 22 16.50 -8.21 2.63
CA THR A 22 17.58 -9.16 2.30
C THR A 22 17.70 -9.36 0.79
N TYR A 23 16.58 -9.57 0.10
CA TYR A 23 16.57 -9.77 -1.35
C TYR A 23 17.06 -8.52 -2.09
N SER A 24 16.56 -7.34 -1.72
CA SER A 24 16.91 -6.08 -2.37
C SER A 24 18.37 -5.69 -2.14
N LEU A 25 18.88 -5.90 -0.93
CA LEU A 25 20.29 -5.64 -0.60
C LEU A 25 21.22 -6.63 -1.30
N ASN A 26 20.86 -7.92 -1.39
CA ASN A 26 21.66 -8.90 -2.13
C ASN A 26 21.79 -8.53 -3.61
N LEU A 27 20.71 -8.08 -4.25
CA LEU A 27 20.75 -7.59 -5.63
C LEU A 27 21.63 -6.33 -5.77
N LEU A 28 21.60 -5.45 -4.77
CA LEU A 28 22.43 -4.26 -4.74
C LEU A 28 23.92 -4.62 -4.60
N GLU A 29 24.25 -5.55 -3.73
CA GLU A 29 25.62 -6.05 -3.54
C GLU A 29 26.16 -6.74 -4.80
N GLN A 30 25.33 -7.49 -5.53
CA GLN A 30 25.71 -8.02 -6.84
C GLN A 30 26.06 -6.90 -7.83
N LYS A 31 25.26 -5.82 -7.87
CA LYS A 31 25.55 -4.65 -8.72
C LYS A 31 26.84 -3.93 -8.30
N LYS A 32 27.12 -3.81 -7.00
CA LYS A 32 28.38 -3.24 -6.49
C LYS A 32 29.58 -4.10 -6.90
N LYS A 33 29.47 -5.44 -6.87
CA LYS A 33 30.52 -6.34 -7.35
C LYS A 33 30.85 -6.11 -8.83
N TYR A 34 29.84 -5.98 -9.69
CA TYR A 34 30.07 -5.67 -11.11
C TYR A 34 30.79 -4.34 -11.33
N LEU A 35 30.56 -3.34 -10.48
CA LEU A 35 31.33 -2.08 -10.56
C LEU A 35 32.82 -2.27 -10.28
N HIS A 36 33.18 -3.22 -9.40
CA HIS A 36 34.58 -3.52 -9.11
C HIS A 36 35.28 -4.29 -10.24
N GLU A 37 34.51 -4.96 -11.10
CA GLU A 37 35.00 -5.69 -12.27
C GLU A 37 35.23 -4.77 -13.49
N VAL A 38 34.75 -3.51 -13.44
CA VAL A 38 34.97 -2.51 -14.50
C VAL A 38 36.46 -2.14 -14.60
N PRO A 39 37.05 -2.10 -15.82
CA PRO A 39 38.45 -1.70 -16.02
C PRO A 39 38.80 -0.38 -15.35
N LYS A 40 40.04 -0.26 -14.83
CA LYS A 40 40.50 0.93 -14.09
C LYS A 40 40.36 2.24 -14.88
N GLU A 41 40.54 2.16 -16.19
CA GLU A 41 40.44 3.28 -17.12
C GLU A 41 39.01 3.85 -17.18
N ASP A 42 37.99 3.01 -16.95
CA ASP A 42 36.57 3.36 -17.00
C ASP A 42 35.94 3.59 -15.61
N GLN A 43 36.67 3.32 -14.52
CA GLN A 43 36.19 3.48 -13.14
C GLN A 43 35.70 4.92 -12.86
N GLU A 44 36.36 5.92 -13.44
CA GLU A 44 35.95 7.33 -13.33
C GLU A 44 34.55 7.59 -13.90
N LEU A 45 34.19 6.90 -15.00
CA LEU A 45 32.88 7.05 -15.66
C LEU A 45 31.74 6.47 -14.81
N VAL A 46 32.04 5.48 -13.97
CA VAL A 46 31.04 4.77 -13.13
C VAL A 46 30.99 5.24 -11.69
N LYS A 47 31.80 6.23 -11.27
CA LYS A 47 31.77 6.80 -9.91
C LYS A 47 30.37 7.26 -9.47
N LYS A 48 29.64 7.91 -10.37
CA LYS A 48 28.26 8.35 -10.11
C LYS A 48 27.33 7.16 -9.83
N LEU A 49 27.54 6.05 -10.54
CA LEU A 49 26.78 4.82 -10.32
C LEU A 49 27.08 4.21 -8.94
N ALA A 50 28.34 4.21 -8.49
CA ALA A 50 28.70 3.74 -7.15
C ALA A 50 27.99 4.56 -6.03
N ALA A 51 28.02 5.89 -6.13
CA ALA A 51 27.33 6.76 -5.19
C ALA A 51 25.81 6.51 -5.18
N ARG A 52 25.22 6.33 -6.37
CA ARG A 52 23.80 5.99 -6.55
C ARG A 52 23.44 4.66 -5.88
N LEU A 53 24.26 3.62 -6.02
CA LEU A 53 24.01 2.33 -5.34
C LEU A 53 24.05 2.46 -3.82
N ASN A 54 24.99 3.24 -3.26
CA ASN A 54 25.04 3.48 -1.81
C ASN A 54 23.79 4.23 -1.31
N ARG A 55 23.26 5.18 -2.09
CA ARG A 55 22.01 5.86 -1.77
C ARG A 55 20.80 4.91 -1.81
N SER A 56 20.78 3.96 -2.74
CA SER A 56 19.73 2.93 -2.81
C SER A 56 19.69 2.05 -1.55
N GLU A 57 20.83 1.76 -0.94
CA GLU A 57 20.87 0.98 0.30
C GLU A 57 20.05 1.64 1.43
N GLY A 58 20.29 2.94 1.67
CA GLY A 58 19.55 3.69 2.70
C GLY A 58 18.04 3.70 2.43
N ALA A 59 17.64 3.97 1.19
CA ALA A 59 16.23 3.98 0.78
C ALA A 59 15.55 2.60 0.90
N ILE A 60 16.27 1.51 0.58
CA ILE A 60 15.78 0.13 0.79
C ILE A 60 15.55 -0.13 2.28
N ARG A 61 16.47 0.28 3.15
CA ARG A 61 16.31 0.09 4.61
C ARG A 61 15.15 0.91 5.16
N THR A 62 14.93 2.14 4.70
CA THR A 62 13.73 2.91 5.07
C THR A 62 12.44 2.21 4.66
N ASN A 63 12.38 1.66 3.44
CA ASN A 63 11.23 0.86 3.00
C ASN A 63 11.04 -0.39 3.87
N ALA A 64 12.13 -1.07 4.25
CA ALA A 64 12.08 -2.23 5.13
C ALA A 64 11.52 -1.88 6.53
N GLN A 65 11.89 -0.71 7.07
CA GLN A 65 11.31 -0.20 8.32
C GLN A 65 9.81 0.03 8.21
N PHE A 66 9.33 0.61 7.10
CA PHE A 66 7.89 0.75 6.84
C PHE A 66 7.20 -0.62 6.79
N ILE A 67 7.74 -1.56 6.01
CA ILE A 67 7.21 -2.93 5.92
C ILE A 67 7.17 -3.60 7.30
N GLY A 68 8.21 -3.40 8.12
CA GLY A 68 8.25 -3.90 9.49
C GLY A 68 7.10 -3.37 10.36
N LYS A 69 6.62 -2.14 10.14
CA LYS A 69 5.43 -1.61 10.81
C LYS A 69 4.16 -2.31 10.33
N VAL A 70 4.00 -2.49 9.01
CA VAL A 70 2.86 -3.21 8.41
C VAL A 70 2.73 -4.64 8.97
N LEU A 71 3.86 -5.31 9.18
CA LEU A 71 3.89 -6.71 9.63
C LEU A 71 3.87 -6.91 11.15
N GLN A 72 3.63 -5.87 11.95
CA GLN A 72 3.58 -6.05 13.40
C GLN A 72 2.45 -7.01 13.79
N PRO A 73 2.68 -7.99 14.69
CA PRO A 73 1.67 -8.99 15.05
C PRO A 73 0.34 -8.39 15.49
N LYS A 74 0.36 -7.31 16.27
CA LYS A 74 -0.85 -6.60 16.71
C LYS A 74 -1.69 -6.04 15.54
N ILE A 75 -1.06 -5.78 14.39
CA ILE A 75 -1.72 -5.29 13.17
C ILE A 75 -2.25 -6.46 12.36
N LEU A 76 -1.44 -7.51 12.20
CA LEU A 76 -1.83 -8.73 11.49
C LEU A 76 -3.03 -9.43 12.14
N PHE A 77 -3.13 -9.36 13.47
CA PHE A 77 -4.15 -10.07 14.25
C PHE A 77 -5.24 -9.18 14.85
N SER A 78 -5.28 -7.88 14.52
CA SER A 78 -6.32 -6.98 15.05
C SER A 78 -7.74 -7.34 14.58
N ASN A 79 -7.84 -7.95 13.40
CA ASN A 79 -9.11 -8.33 12.77
C ASN A 79 -9.20 -9.86 12.55
N ALA A 80 -8.18 -10.63 12.98
CA ALA A 80 -8.13 -12.07 12.81
C ALA A 80 -8.92 -12.74 13.94
N GLY A 81 -10.25 -12.61 13.91
CA GLY A 81 -11.15 -13.40 14.75
C GLY A 81 -11.11 -14.90 14.41
N GLU A 82 -10.71 -15.26 13.17
CA GLU A 82 -10.81 -16.66 12.69
C GLU A 82 -9.62 -17.14 11.82
N ILE A 83 -8.70 -16.28 11.38
CA ILE A 83 -7.51 -16.66 10.55
C ILE A 83 -6.20 -16.34 11.29
N GLY A 84 -6.18 -16.54 12.61
CA GLY A 84 -4.94 -16.49 13.38
C GLY A 84 -4.19 -17.81 13.21
N PRO A 85 -2.94 -17.85 12.71
CA PRO A 85 -2.14 -19.04 12.83
C PRO A 85 -1.90 -19.27 14.33
N ASN A 86 -2.42 -20.37 14.87
CA ASN A 86 -1.83 -20.99 16.06
C ASN A 86 -0.38 -21.33 15.71
N SER A 87 0.56 -20.43 15.96
CA SER A 87 1.97 -20.75 15.82
C SER A 87 2.80 -20.00 16.86
N ASN A 88 3.01 -20.71 17.96
CA ASN A 88 4.32 -20.75 18.59
C ASN A 88 5.40 -20.84 17.49
N GLY A 89 6.16 -19.77 17.31
CA GLY A 89 7.53 -19.81 16.76
C GLY A 89 7.76 -20.65 15.50
N ALA A 90 6.89 -20.59 14.50
CA ALA A 90 7.24 -21.14 13.19
C ALA A 90 8.34 -20.25 12.58
N ASP A 91 9.56 -20.77 12.60
CA ASP A 91 10.74 -20.23 11.95
C ASP A 91 10.47 -20.04 10.44
N VAL A 92 10.06 -18.83 10.05
CA VAL A 92 9.96 -18.40 8.64
C VAL A 92 11.28 -17.70 8.23
N GLY A 93 12.40 -18.13 8.82
CA GLY A 93 13.75 -17.71 8.45
C GLY A 93 14.25 -18.45 7.21
N GLY A 94 14.00 -17.91 6.02
CA GLY A 94 14.68 -18.35 4.80
C GLY A 94 13.92 -18.04 3.52
N SER A 95 14.59 -17.55 2.48
CA SER A 95 14.00 -17.23 1.17
C SER A 95 13.52 -18.44 0.35
N ASN A 96 13.70 -19.67 0.84
CA ASN A 96 13.36 -20.91 0.14
C ASN A 96 11.87 -20.94 -0.27
N GLY A 97 11.60 -21.01 -1.58
CA GLY A 97 10.24 -21.12 -2.13
C GLY A 97 9.56 -19.79 -2.51
N LEU A 98 10.24 -18.64 -2.38
CA LEU A 98 9.78 -17.39 -2.99
C LEU A 98 10.26 -17.29 -4.44
N SER A 99 9.39 -16.84 -5.33
CA SER A 99 9.78 -16.45 -6.70
C SER A 99 10.19 -14.98 -6.76
N LEU A 100 10.94 -14.60 -7.80
CA LEU A 100 11.27 -13.20 -8.08
C LEU A 100 10.02 -12.32 -8.15
N SER A 101 8.96 -12.86 -8.77
CA SER A 101 7.66 -12.21 -8.91
C SER A 101 7.00 -11.87 -7.56
N ASP A 102 7.27 -12.63 -6.50
CA ASP A 102 6.70 -12.36 -5.18
C ASP A 102 7.28 -11.08 -4.57
N VAL A 103 8.60 -10.89 -4.65
CA VAL A 103 9.24 -9.68 -4.15
C VAL A 103 8.93 -8.49 -5.06
N ASP A 104 8.77 -8.71 -6.36
CA ASP A 104 8.32 -7.67 -7.28
C ASP A 104 6.90 -7.17 -6.94
N ARG A 105 6.00 -8.03 -6.44
CA ARG A 105 4.70 -7.57 -5.92
C ARG A 105 4.86 -6.59 -4.75
N VAL A 106 5.79 -6.85 -3.83
CA VAL A 106 6.09 -5.90 -2.73
C VAL A 106 6.56 -4.55 -3.30
N ARG A 107 7.39 -4.55 -4.34
CA ARG A 107 7.84 -3.31 -5.02
C ARG A 107 6.67 -2.56 -5.66
N THR A 108 5.72 -3.27 -6.27
CA THR A 108 4.50 -2.67 -6.83
C THR A 108 3.65 -2.04 -5.72
N VAL A 109 3.50 -2.71 -4.58
CA VAL A 109 2.76 -2.18 -3.42
C VAL A 109 3.38 -0.89 -2.90
N LEU A 110 4.71 -0.78 -2.85
CA LEU A 110 5.41 0.46 -2.47
C LEU A 110 5.03 1.63 -3.41
N LYS A 111 4.90 1.37 -4.72
CA LYS A 111 4.42 2.37 -5.68
C LYS A 111 2.93 2.70 -5.46
N GLN A 112 2.10 1.70 -5.17
CA GLN A 112 0.68 1.89 -4.88
C GLN A 112 0.49 2.76 -3.62
N ILE A 113 1.33 2.58 -2.59
CA ILE A 113 1.34 3.44 -1.39
C ILE A 113 1.56 4.90 -1.76
N ALA A 114 2.50 5.19 -2.67
CA ALA A 114 2.76 6.54 -3.13
C ALA A 114 1.57 7.13 -3.89
N ARG A 115 0.95 6.35 -4.78
CA ARG A 115 -0.26 6.76 -5.51
C ARG A 115 -1.42 7.07 -4.56
N GLU A 116 -1.73 6.15 -3.65
CA GLU A 116 -2.97 6.20 -2.87
C GLU A 116 -2.87 7.02 -1.57
N TRP A 117 -1.71 7.14 -0.94
CA TRP A 117 -1.59 7.69 0.41
C TRP A 117 -0.45 8.69 0.58
N SER A 118 0.02 9.29 -0.50
CA SER A 118 1.00 10.38 -0.46
C SER A 118 0.55 11.59 -1.26
N GLU A 119 1.08 12.77 -0.91
CA GLU A 119 0.82 14.01 -1.65
C GLU A 119 1.32 13.91 -3.11
N ALA A 120 2.43 13.18 -3.34
CA ALA A 120 2.97 12.98 -4.69
C ALA A 120 1.99 12.23 -5.61
N GLY A 121 1.09 11.42 -5.05
CA GLY A 121 0.04 10.72 -5.79
C GLY A 121 -1.21 11.55 -6.06
N ASN A 122 -1.33 12.76 -5.50
CA ASN A 122 -2.56 13.56 -5.56
C ASN A 122 -3.01 13.85 -6.99
N LEU A 123 -2.08 14.24 -7.89
CA LEU A 123 -2.41 14.48 -9.29
C LEU A 123 -2.96 13.23 -9.98
N GLU A 124 -2.34 12.06 -9.76
CA GLU A 124 -2.77 10.80 -10.36
C GLU A 124 -4.12 10.34 -9.81
N ARG A 125 -4.36 10.53 -8.51
CA ARG A 125 -5.67 10.30 -7.90
C ARG A 125 -6.72 11.24 -8.47
N HIS A 126 -6.44 12.53 -8.57
CA HIS A 126 -7.39 13.48 -9.14
C HIS A 126 -7.76 13.10 -10.58
N GLN A 127 -6.79 12.69 -11.40
CA GLN A 127 -7.06 12.26 -12.78
C GLN A 127 -7.84 10.94 -12.90
N SER A 128 -7.82 10.07 -11.88
CA SER A 128 -8.42 8.73 -11.93
C SER A 128 -9.66 8.55 -11.06
N PHE A 129 -9.66 9.11 -9.85
CA PHE A 129 -10.74 9.03 -8.87
C PHE A 129 -11.76 10.14 -9.05
N GLN A 130 -11.33 11.39 -9.34
CA GLN A 130 -12.26 12.51 -9.44
C GLN A 130 -13.36 12.29 -10.47
N PRO A 131 -13.10 11.77 -11.69
CA PRO A 131 -14.18 11.52 -12.65
C PRO A 131 -15.25 10.54 -12.12
N LEU A 132 -14.84 9.53 -11.34
CA LEU A 132 -15.77 8.58 -10.72
C LEU A 132 -16.58 9.24 -9.60
N ILE A 133 -15.89 10.03 -8.76
CA ILE A 133 -16.52 10.78 -7.66
C ILE A 133 -17.54 11.78 -8.21
N ASP A 134 -17.19 12.52 -9.25
CA ASP A 134 -18.06 13.52 -9.89
C ASP A 134 -19.34 12.87 -10.42
N VAL A 135 -19.24 11.73 -11.10
CA VAL A 135 -20.41 10.99 -11.61
C VAL A 135 -21.32 10.51 -10.47
N ILE A 136 -20.74 10.00 -9.38
CA ILE A 136 -21.50 9.57 -8.20
C ILE A 136 -22.21 10.77 -7.55
N GLN A 137 -21.49 11.89 -7.37
CA GLN A 137 -22.06 13.10 -6.80
C GLN A 137 -23.13 13.74 -7.69
N GLU A 138 -22.99 13.68 -9.01
CA GLU A 138 -24.01 14.13 -9.95
C GLU A 138 -25.26 13.25 -9.85
N HIS A 139 -25.08 11.92 -9.88
CA HIS A 139 -26.19 10.96 -9.81
C HIS A 139 -27.01 11.11 -8.51
N PHE A 140 -26.33 11.31 -7.38
CA PHE A 140 -26.96 11.45 -6.07
C PHE A 140 -27.07 12.91 -5.58
N GLY A 141 -26.85 13.90 -6.44
CA GLY A 141 -26.74 15.31 -6.04
C GLY A 141 -28.04 15.94 -5.52
N LYS A 142 -29.18 15.27 -5.75
CA LYS A 142 -30.49 15.67 -5.20
C LYS A 142 -30.78 15.03 -3.84
N THR A 143 -29.96 14.09 -3.39
CA THR A 143 -30.13 13.41 -2.11
C THR A 143 -29.74 14.36 -0.97
N PRO A 144 -30.59 14.57 0.04
CA PRO A 144 -30.22 15.35 1.22
C PRO A 144 -28.97 14.79 1.90
N VAL A 145 -28.11 15.67 2.43
CA VAL A 145 -26.87 15.26 3.11
C VAL A 145 -27.11 14.26 4.24
N SER A 146 -28.25 14.37 4.95
CA SER A 146 -28.66 13.43 6.01
C SER A 146 -28.90 12.00 5.53
N ASP A 147 -29.17 11.84 4.24
CA ASP A 147 -29.63 10.59 3.63
C ASP A 147 -28.51 9.93 2.82
N LEU A 148 -27.37 10.60 2.61
CA LEU A 148 -26.23 10.06 1.86
C LEU A 148 -25.70 8.74 2.45
N LYS A 149 -25.79 8.57 3.77
CA LYS A 149 -25.42 7.32 4.45
C LYS A 149 -26.22 6.10 4.01
N ASN A 150 -27.42 6.31 3.44
CA ASN A 150 -28.29 5.23 2.97
C ASN A 150 -27.90 4.76 1.55
N ILE A 151 -27.07 5.53 0.84
CA ILE A 151 -26.50 5.13 -0.43
C ILE A 151 -25.31 4.23 -0.13
N ARG A 152 -25.37 3.02 -0.67
CA ARG A 152 -24.33 2.00 -0.49
C ARG A 152 -23.53 1.88 -1.78
N ILE A 153 -22.22 1.95 -1.65
CA ILE A 153 -21.29 1.89 -2.79
C ILE A 153 -20.33 0.74 -2.55
N PHE A 154 -20.22 -0.15 -3.53
CA PHE A 154 -19.27 -1.23 -3.53
C PHE A 154 -18.13 -0.95 -4.52
N VAL A 155 -16.88 -1.03 -4.06
CA VAL A 155 -15.70 -0.73 -4.88
C VAL A 155 -14.85 -2.00 -5.06
N PRO A 156 -15.00 -2.73 -6.19
CA PRO A 156 -14.18 -3.89 -6.47
C PRO A 156 -12.74 -3.49 -6.84
N GLY A 157 -11.76 -4.31 -6.45
CA GLY A 157 -10.35 -4.00 -6.72
C GLY A 157 -9.89 -2.70 -6.05
N ALA A 158 -10.30 -2.48 -4.81
CA ALA A 158 -10.11 -1.25 -4.05
C ALA A 158 -8.65 -0.90 -3.74
N GLY A 159 -7.69 -1.80 -3.98
CA GLY A 159 -6.28 -1.53 -3.75
C GLY A 159 -6.00 -1.23 -2.28
N LEU A 160 -5.38 -0.08 -2.01
CA LEU A 160 -5.08 0.36 -0.63
C LEU A 160 -6.22 1.16 -0.01
N ALA A 161 -7.41 1.06 -0.59
CA ALA A 161 -8.67 1.60 -0.09
C ALA A 161 -8.79 3.13 -0.05
N ARG A 162 -7.97 3.86 -0.82
CA ARG A 162 -8.09 5.33 -0.89
C ARG A 162 -9.38 5.80 -1.53
N LEU A 163 -9.78 5.26 -2.68
CA LEU A 163 -11.04 5.64 -3.33
C LEU A 163 -12.27 5.32 -2.44
N PRO A 164 -12.40 4.10 -1.87
CA PRO A 164 -13.44 3.82 -0.88
C PRO A 164 -13.47 4.81 0.28
N TRP A 165 -12.29 5.17 0.80
CA TRP A 165 -12.16 6.16 1.87
C TRP A 165 -12.62 7.55 1.43
N GLU A 166 -12.25 8.03 0.24
CA GLU A 166 -12.72 9.33 -0.28
C GLU A 166 -14.24 9.36 -0.49
N LEU A 167 -14.85 8.26 -0.94
CA LEU A 167 -16.30 8.14 -1.04
C LEU A 167 -16.97 8.14 0.36
N ALA A 168 -16.39 7.46 1.33
CA ALA A 168 -16.88 7.49 2.71
C ALA A 168 -16.76 8.89 3.34
N MET A 169 -15.71 9.66 3.00
CA MET A 169 -15.56 11.06 3.40
C MET A 169 -16.67 11.98 2.86
N LEU A 170 -17.32 11.59 1.75
CA LEU A 170 -18.49 12.31 1.22
C LEU A 170 -19.80 11.92 1.93
N GLY A 171 -19.75 10.97 2.87
CA GLY A 171 -20.90 10.56 3.68
C GLY A 171 -21.67 9.36 3.12
N TYR A 172 -21.16 8.69 2.08
CA TYR A 172 -21.72 7.43 1.58
C TYR A 172 -21.33 6.25 2.46
N THR A 173 -22.19 5.23 2.52
CA THR A 173 -21.79 3.93 3.09
C THR A 173 -21.02 3.16 2.03
N VAL A 174 -19.76 2.79 2.32
CA VAL A 174 -18.85 2.24 1.32
C VAL A 174 -18.22 0.94 1.80
N GLN A 175 -18.23 -0.06 0.93
CA GLN A 175 -17.48 -1.29 1.10
C GLN A 175 -16.49 -1.44 -0.06
N GLY A 176 -15.20 -1.41 0.24
CA GLY A 176 -14.18 -1.79 -0.73
C GLY A 176 -13.90 -3.30 -0.70
N ASN A 177 -13.51 -3.87 -1.82
CA ASN A 177 -13.09 -5.26 -1.95
C ASN A 177 -11.72 -5.36 -2.61
N ASP A 178 -10.84 -6.18 -2.05
CA ASP A 178 -9.60 -6.56 -2.72
C ASP A 178 -9.25 -8.02 -2.41
N PHE A 179 -8.74 -8.76 -3.38
CA PHE A 179 -8.37 -10.17 -3.21
C PHE A 179 -6.89 -10.34 -2.81
N SER A 180 -6.08 -9.30 -2.99
CA SER A 180 -4.64 -9.36 -2.79
C SER A 180 -4.29 -9.10 -1.32
N TYR A 181 -3.79 -10.14 -0.64
CA TYR A 181 -3.21 -9.96 0.70
C TYR A 181 -2.08 -8.93 0.74
N TYR A 182 -1.41 -8.66 -0.38
CA TYR A 182 -0.44 -7.58 -0.45
C TYR A 182 -1.06 -6.20 -0.23
N HIS A 183 -2.26 -5.97 -0.78
CA HIS A 183 -3.00 -4.73 -0.60
C HIS A 183 -3.67 -4.68 0.77
N LEU A 184 -4.40 -5.75 1.15
CA LEU A 184 -5.18 -5.79 2.39
C LEU A 184 -4.32 -5.55 3.64
N LEU A 185 -3.12 -6.14 3.70
CA LEU A 185 -2.20 -5.92 4.82
C LEU A 185 -1.78 -4.46 4.97
N VAL A 186 -1.45 -3.80 3.86
CA VAL A 186 -1.03 -2.41 3.83
C VAL A 186 -2.20 -1.47 4.07
N ALA A 187 -3.36 -1.73 3.47
CA ALA A 187 -4.60 -0.98 3.69
C ALA A 187 -4.99 -1.02 5.17
N ASN A 188 -4.98 -2.21 5.79
CA ASN A 188 -5.25 -2.36 7.22
C ASN A 188 -4.29 -1.53 8.07
N TYR A 189 -2.98 -1.57 7.78
CA TYR A 189 -2.00 -0.75 8.47
C TYR A 189 -2.31 0.75 8.35
N ILE A 190 -2.52 1.25 7.13
CA ILE A 190 -2.74 2.67 6.87
C ILE A 190 -4.05 3.13 7.54
N LEU A 191 -5.16 2.45 7.27
CA LEU A 191 -6.48 2.86 7.75
C LEU A 191 -6.60 2.80 9.29
N ASN A 192 -6.05 1.76 9.92
CA ASN A 192 -6.33 1.48 11.33
C ASN A 192 -5.19 1.87 12.29
N PHE A 193 -3.96 2.03 11.79
CA PHE A 193 -2.76 2.21 12.64
C PHE A 193 -1.92 3.44 12.31
N THR A 194 -2.37 4.30 11.39
CA THR A 194 -1.74 5.60 11.14
C THR A 194 -2.67 6.75 11.56
N HIS A 195 -2.09 7.82 12.11
CA HIS A 195 -2.80 9.01 12.59
C HIS A 195 -2.09 10.23 11.99
N GLY A 196 -2.85 11.11 11.33
CA GLY A 196 -2.29 12.14 10.43
C GLY A 196 -2.00 13.51 11.06
N ASP A 197 -2.19 13.70 12.36
CA ASP A 197 -2.34 15.07 12.91
C ASP A 197 -1.09 15.70 13.54
N ALA A 198 0.10 15.08 13.46
CA ALA A 198 1.33 15.66 14.01
C ALA A 198 2.31 16.13 12.91
N PRO A 199 2.92 17.33 13.04
CA PRO A 199 4.15 17.67 12.35
C PRO A 199 5.23 16.62 12.64
N ALA A 200 6.20 16.48 11.74
CA ALA A 200 7.29 15.50 11.76
C ALA A 200 8.31 15.69 12.90
N ASP A 201 7.85 15.87 14.15
CA ASP A 201 8.71 15.97 15.31
C ASP A 201 8.93 14.57 15.91
N LEU A 202 10.18 14.11 15.85
CA LEU A 202 10.60 12.74 16.21
C LEU A 202 10.53 12.45 17.72
N ASN A 203 10.04 13.39 18.54
CA ASN A 203 10.02 13.33 20.00
C ASN A 203 8.65 13.62 20.66
N ALA A 204 7.54 13.52 19.93
CA ALA A 204 6.23 13.89 20.48
C ALA A 204 5.67 12.85 21.48
N ALA A 205 5.63 13.23 22.77
CA ALA A 205 5.05 12.48 23.89
C ALA A 205 3.51 12.42 23.92
N ASN A 206 2.82 12.77 22.83
CA ASN A 206 1.35 12.82 22.77
C ASN A 206 0.81 11.98 21.61
N GLY A 207 0.81 10.65 21.78
CA GLY A 207 -0.10 9.69 21.10
C GLY A 207 -0.13 9.65 19.57
N SER A 208 0.71 10.42 18.88
CA SER A 208 0.67 10.60 17.43
C SER A 208 1.82 9.84 16.79
N SER A 209 1.51 8.91 15.88
CA SER A 209 2.52 8.20 15.11
C SER A 209 3.13 9.14 14.07
N PRO A 210 4.46 9.33 14.00
CA PRO A 210 5.06 10.17 12.97
C PRO A 210 4.74 9.62 11.57
N LYS A 211 4.50 10.52 10.60
CA LYS A 211 4.33 10.15 9.19
C LYS A 211 5.49 9.25 8.78
N SER A 212 5.18 8.12 8.16
CA SER A 212 6.21 7.21 7.66
C SER A 212 6.70 7.67 6.30
N VAL A 213 7.96 7.39 5.98
CA VAL A 213 8.55 7.70 4.68
C VAL A 213 8.74 6.42 3.90
N VAL A 214 8.42 6.45 2.60
CA VAL A 214 8.73 5.38 1.65
C VAL A 214 9.44 5.93 0.42
N TYR A 215 10.30 5.11 -0.19
CA TYR A 215 11.01 5.36 -1.44
C TYR A 215 10.48 4.40 -2.52
N PRO A 216 9.32 4.71 -3.13
CA PRO A 216 8.61 3.82 -4.04
C PRO A 216 9.40 3.45 -5.31
N TYR A 217 10.27 4.35 -5.77
CA TYR A 217 10.99 4.23 -7.04
C TYR A 217 12.44 3.76 -6.90
N VAL A 218 12.90 3.40 -5.70
CA VAL A 218 14.32 3.06 -5.44
C VAL A 218 14.85 1.93 -6.33
N HIS A 219 13.99 1.00 -6.74
CA HIS A 219 14.34 -0.14 -7.59
C HIS A 219 14.37 0.18 -9.09
N GLN A 220 13.84 1.35 -9.49
CA GLN A 220 13.74 1.73 -10.89
C GLN A 220 15.07 2.31 -11.38
N THR A 221 15.79 1.52 -12.19
CA THR A 221 17.07 1.95 -12.78
C THR A 221 16.94 2.43 -14.22
N ASN A 222 15.84 2.10 -14.89
CA ASN A 222 15.59 2.41 -16.30
C ASN A 222 14.59 3.57 -16.40
N ASN A 223 14.68 4.34 -17.50
CA ASN A 223 13.82 5.49 -17.77
C ASN A 223 13.82 6.53 -16.63
N VAL A 224 14.96 6.68 -15.95
CA VAL A 224 15.18 7.68 -14.91
C VAL A 224 15.81 8.91 -15.55
N VAL A 225 14.98 9.92 -15.86
CA VAL A 225 15.45 11.18 -16.48
C VAL A 225 16.28 12.00 -15.50
N ARG A 226 15.90 12.00 -14.22
CA ARG A 226 16.54 12.71 -13.12
C ARG A 226 16.81 11.73 -11.98
N GLU A 227 18.05 11.66 -11.50
CA GLU A 227 18.43 10.70 -10.44
C GLU A 227 17.59 10.89 -9.18
N GLU A 228 17.23 12.13 -8.88
CA GLU A 228 16.40 12.51 -7.74
C GLU A 228 15.04 11.80 -7.76
N ASN A 229 14.49 11.50 -8.95
CA ASN A 229 13.19 10.84 -9.08
C ASN A 229 13.23 9.38 -8.59
N GLN A 230 14.36 8.69 -8.72
CA GLN A 230 14.52 7.33 -8.18
C GLN A 230 14.47 7.34 -6.65
N PHE A 231 14.97 8.41 -6.04
CA PHE A 231 15.10 8.56 -4.59
C PHE A 231 14.06 9.53 -4.02
N LEU A 232 12.94 9.71 -4.72
CA LEU A 232 11.83 10.50 -4.19
C LEU A 232 11.32 9.84 -2.91
N ALA A 233 11.50 10.54 -1.79
CA ALA A 233 10.91 10.18 -0.52
C ALA A 233 9.48 10.72 -0.47
N VAL A 234 8.50 9.86 -0.18
CA VAL A 234 7.11 10.27 -0.01
C VAL A 234 6.64 9.97 1.41
N GLY A 235 6.00 10.95 2.04
CA GLY A 235 5.40 10.82 3.37
C GLY A 235 4.01 10.21 3.28
N VAL A 236 3.72 9.25 4.16
CA VAL A 236 2.45 8.53 4.21
C VAL A 236 1.95 8.33 5.66
N PRO A 237 0.64 8.46 5.91
CA PRO A 237 -0.38 8.97 4.98
C PRO A 237 -0.28 10.50 4.77
N ASP A 238 -0.79 11.00 3.65
CA ASP A 238 -0.95 12.43 3.37
C ASP A 238 -2.07 13.08 4.20
N VAL A 239 -3.15 12.33 4.44
CA VAL A 239 -4.33 12.70 5.24
C VAL A 239 -4.44 11.81 6.49
N ASN A 240 -5.29 12.16 7.47
CA ASN A 240 -5.60 11.28 8.60
C ASN A 240 -6.71 10.29 8.22
N PRO A 241 -6.42 8.98 8.05
CA PRO A 241 -7.44 8.03 7.56
C PRO A 241 -8.56 7.78 8.57
N ARG A 242 -8.36 8.12 9.85
CA ARG A 242 -9.35 7.93 10.91
C ARG A 242 -10.33 9.10 11.05
N GLN A 243 -10.10 10.20 10.33
CA GLN A 243 -10.94 11.38 10.39
C GLN A 243 -12.16 11.26 9.45
N LEU A 244 -12.88 10.13 9.53
CA LEU A 244 -14.14 9.96 8.81
C LEU A 244 -15.22 10.86 9.44
N PRO A 245 -16.13 11.43 8.63
CA PRO A 245 -17.15 12.32 9.14
C PRO A 245 -18.21 11.55 9.96
N THR A 246 -18.73 12.21 10.99
CA THR A 246 -19.74 11.64 11.90
C THR A 246 -21.14 11.69 11.29
N THR A 247 -21.33 11.07 10.13
CA THR A 247 -22.63 11.02 9.41
C THR A 247 -23.46 9.79 9.76
N GLY A 248 -22.83 8.78 10.38
CA GLY A 248 -23.41 7.45 10.55
C GLY A 248 -23.28 6.57 9.32
N ALA A 249 -22.54 7.00 8.29
CA ALA A 249 -22.16 6.17 7.16
C ALA A 249 -21.07 5.17 7.56
N GLU A 250 -21.15 3.95 7.04
CA GLU A 250 -20.18 2.89 7.35
C GLU A 250 -19.09 2.83 6.29
N PHE A 251 -17.84 2.60 6.72
CA PHE A 251 -16.73 2.30 5.83
C PHE A 251 -16.12 0.95 6.21
N SER A 252 -16.06 0.03 5.25
CA SER A 252 -15.48 -1.31 5.45
C SER A 252 -14.65 -1.77 4.26
N MET A 253 -13.81 -2.78 4.50
CA MET A 253 -13.03 -3.49 3.49
C MET A 253 -13.26 -4.98 3.65
N ILE A 254 -13.55 -5.69 2.56
CA ILE A 254 -13.68 -7.14 2.53
C ILE A 254 -12.58 -7.77 1.68
N GLY A 255 -11.93 -8.81 2.22
CA GLY A 255 -10.96 -9.62 1.50
C GLY A 255 -11.64 -10.75 0.74
N GLY A 256 -11.25 -10.97 -0.52
CA GLY A 256 -11.74 -12.10 -1.31
C GLY A 256 -11.93 -11.77 -2.79
N GLU A 257 -12.24 -12.78 -3.60
CA GLU A 257 -12.57 -12.57 -5.01
C GLU A 257 -13.89 -11.79 -5.14
N PHE A 258 -13.93 -10.84 -6.08
CA PHE A 258 -15.09 -9.98 -6.29
C PHE A 258 -16.39 -10.78 -6.50
N VAL A 259 -16.34 -11.84 -7.31
CA VAL A 259 -17.52 -12.66 -7.64
C VAL A 259 -18.13 -13.35 -6.42
N ASP A 260 -17.31 -13.65 -5.41
CA ASP A 260 -17.73 -14.31 -4.18
C ASP A 260 -18.10 -13.29 -3.09
N ALA A 261 -17.42 -12.14 -3.07
CA ALA A 261 -17.58 -11.10 -2.06
C ALA A 261 -18.68 -10.07 -2.40
N CYS A 262 -19.11 -9.98 -3.66
CA CYS A 262 -20.12 -9.01 -4.10
C CYS A 262 -21.46 -9.29 -3.40
N PRO A 263 -22.04 -8.32 -2.67
CA PRO A 263 -23.32 -8.51 -2.00
C PRO A 263 -24.45 -8.81 -3.01
N PRO A 264 -25.40 -9.69 -2.68
CA PRO A 264 -26.50 -10.08 -3.58
C PRO A 264 -27.52 -8.96 -3.89
N TRP A 265 -27.40 -7.75 -3.31
CA TRP A 265 -28.44 -6.71 -3.41
C TRP A 265 -28.16 -5.50 -4.32
N GLU A 266 -26.99 -5.26 -4.91
CA GLU A 266 -26.75 -3.99 -5.63
C GLU A 266 -25.77 -4.11 -6.81
N LEU A 267 -26.31 -4.41 -8.00
CA LEU A 267 -25.79 -3.82 -9.23
C LEU A 267 -26.69 -2.61 -9.53
N VAL A 268 -26.32 -1.42 -9.07
CA VAL A 268 -26.92 -0.20 -9.61
C VAL A 268 -26.31 -0.01 -10.99
N GLU A 269 -27.14 -0.09 -12.03
CA GLU A 269 -26.80 0.13 -13.43
C GLU A 269 -26.25 1.55 -13.64
N ILE A 270 -24.93 1.71 -13.54
CA ILE A 270 -24.24 2.93 -14.01
C ILE A 270 -24.02 2.86 -15.54
N LEU A 271 -24.38 1.75 -16.21
CA LEU A 271 -24.06 1.50 -17.62
C LEU A 271 -25.24 1.55 -18.60
N GLU A 272 -26.45 1.94 -18.19
CA GLU A 272 -27.57 2.03 -19.15
C GLU A 272 -27.61 3.33 -20.00
N ASN A 273 -26.67 4.27 -19.83
CA ASN A 273 -26.67 5.53 -20.60
C ASN A 273 -25.31 5.94 -21.21
N VAL A 274 -24.48 4.98 -21.65
CA VAL A 274 -23.34 5.27 -22.53
C VAL A 274 -23.59 4.73 -23.93
#